data_AF-A0A8D8X2I6-F1
#
_entry.id   AF-A0A8D8X2I6-F1
#
_cell.length_a   1.000
_cell.length_b   1.000
_cell.length_c   1.000
_cell.angle_alpha   90.00
_cell.angle_beta   90.00
_cell.angle_gamma   90.00
#
_symmetry.space_group_name_H-M   'P 1'
#
loop_
_entity.id
_entity.type
_entity.pdbx_description
1 polymer ?
#
loop_
_entity_poly.entity_id
_entity_poly.type
_entity_poly.pdbx_seq_one_letter_code
_entity_poly.pdbx_strand_id
1 'polypeptide(L)'
;MMFDPELYGLRFFKLTMEFLAILGTIFFTIDGSEMADDCNGLLRRALVDCSWTKCSSKTRRDICMLLRRVQRSHHMKFYDGAIVLSRVFFLNITKIAYRFVNFVRIGY
;
A
#
# COMPACT_ATOMS: atom_id res chain seq x y z
N MET A 1 33.29 29.00 12.17
CA MET A 1 32.33 27.88 12.33
C MET A 1 32.94 26.71 11.56
N MET A 2 33.61 25.80 12.27
CA MET A 2 34.35 24.69 11.66
C MET A 2 33.34 23.64 11.21
N PHE A 3 33.27 23.39 9.90
CA PHE A 3 32.45 22.31 9.33
C PHE A 3 33.12 20.99 9.69
N ASP A 4 32.61 20.31 10.71
CA ASP A 4 33.13 19.02 11.12
C ASP A 4 32.59 17.94 10.16
N PRO A 5 33.42 17.41 9.24
CA PRO A 5 32.94 16.57 8.14
C PRO A 5 32.37 15.24 8.65
N GLU A 6 32.88 14.75 9.79
CA GLU A 6 32.37 13.54 10.44
C GLU A 6 30.94 13.73 10.96
N LEU A 7 30.64 14.89 11.56
CA LEU A 7 29.30 15.22 12.07
C LEU A 7 28.29 15.38 10.92
N TYR A 8 28.71 15.95 9.78
CA TYR A 8 27.88 16.04 8.59
C TYR A 8 27.57 14.67 7.99
N GLY A 9 28.59 13.80 7.86
CA GLY A 9 28.42 12.44 7.36
C GLY A 9 27.46 11.61 8.21
N LEU A 10 27.58 11.70 9.55
CA LEU A 10 26.69 11.00 10.48
C LEU A 10 25.24 11.47 10.36
N ARG A 11 25.01 12.78 10.22
CA ARG A 11 23.67 13.37 10.04
C ARG A 11 23.04 12.94 8.71
N PHE A 12 23.82 12.94 7.63
CA PHE A 12 23.34 12.51 6.32
C PHE A 12 22.99 11.01 6.31
N PHE A 13 23.82 10.18 6.94
CA PHE A 13 23.54 8.75 7.11
C PHE A 13 22.26 8.53 7.90
N LYS A 14 22.09 9.21 9.03
CA LYS A 14 20.87 9.11 9.85
C LYS A 14 19.63 9.49 9.05
N LEU A 15 19.65 10.63 8.35
CA LEU A 15 18.54 11.08 7.50
C LEU A 15 18.19 10.05 6.42
N THR A 16 19.22 9.48 5.77
CA THR A 16 19.04 8.46 4.72
C THR A 16 18.39 7.20 5.29
N MET A 17 18.84 6.74 6.46
CA MET A 17 18.26 5.57 7.13
C MET A 17 16.81 5.80 7.57
N GLU A 18 16.50 6.97 8.13
CA GLU A 18 15.13 7.34 8.49
C GLU A 18 14.23 7.39 7.25
N PHE A 19 14.72 7.95 6.14
CA PHE A 19 14.00 8.00 4.88
C PHE A 19 13.72 6.60 4.31
N LEU A 20 14.72 5.71 4.32
CA LEU A 20 14.56 4.32 3.89
C LEU A 20 13.60 3.54 4.78
N ALA A 21 13.64 3.76 6.10
CA ALA A 21 12.72 3.13 7.04
C ALA A 21 11.26 3.55 6.74
N ILE A 22 11.02 4.85 6.54
CA ILE A 22 9.69 5.37 6.17
C ILE A 22 9.21 4.75 4.85
N LEU A 23 10.06 4.73 3.81
CA LEU A 23 9.72 4.10 2.54
C LEU A 23 9.39 2.61 2.70
N GLY A 24 10.16 1.89 3.52
CA GLY A 24 9.91 0.49 3.81
C GLY A 24 8.55 0.27 4.47
N THR A 25 8.20 1.06 5.50
CA THR A 25 6.89 0.96 6.16
C THR A 25 5.73 1.27 5.21
N ILE A 26 5.89 2.29 4.35
CA ILE A 26 4.88 2.62 3.34
C ILE A 26 4.72 1.46 2.36
N PHE A 27 5.83 0.88 1.87
CA PHE A 27 5.81 -0.25 0.95
C PHE A 27 5.09 -1.46 1.55
N PHE A 28 5.44 -1.89 2.77
CA PHE A 28 4.80 -3.02 3.43
C PHE A 28 3.30 -2.81 3.65
N THR A 29 2.89 -1.59 3.97
CA THR A 29 1.47 -1.27 4.16
C THR A 29 0.69 -1.35 2.84
N ILE A 30 1.29 -0.86 1.75
CA ILE A 30 0.70 -0.93 0.40
C ILE A 30 0.62 -2.38 -0.07
N ASP A 31 1.69 -3.16 0.09
CA ASP A 31 1.72 -4.57 -0.30
C ASP A 31 0.67 -5.39 0.47
N GLY A 32 0.54 -5.16 1.79
CA GLY A 32 -0.52 -5.76 2.59
C GLY A 32 -1.92 -5.36 2.14
N SER A 33 -2.12 -4.09 1.74
CA SER A 33 -3.40 -3.62 1.21
C SER A 33 -3.75 -4.27 -0.13
N GLU A 34 -2.78 -4.51 -1.00
CA GLU A 34 -3.01 -5.15 -2.29
C GLU A 34 -3.25 -6.64 -2.13
N MET A 35 -2.48 -7.31 -1.27
CA MET A 35 -2.70 -8.73 -0.97
C MET A 35 -4.11 -8.98 -0.39
N ALA A 36 -4.62 -8.05 0.43
CA ALA A 36 -6.00 -8.11 0.92
C ALA A 36 -7.04 -7.96 -0.20
N ASP A 37 -6.82 -7.08 -1.17
CA ASP A 37 -7.71 -6.90 -2.32
C ASP A 37 -7.66 -8.12 -3.26
N ASP A 38 -6.47 -8.67 -3.51
CA ASP A 38 -6.26 -9.89 -4.28
C ASP A 38 -6.95 -11.11 -3.64
N CYS A 39 -6.83 -11.26 -2.32
CA CYS A 39 -7.55 -12.29 -1.56
C CYS A 39 -9.07 -12.17 -1.73
N ASN A 40 -9.62 -10.95 -1.73
CA ASN A 40 -11.03 -10.73 -2.02
C ASN A 40 -11.36 -11.11 -3.48
N GLY A 41 -10.49 -10.77 -4.43
CA GLY A 41 -10.62 -11.20 -5.82
C GLY A 41 -10.64 -12.72 -6.01
N LEU A 42 -9.81 -13.45 -5.25
CA LEU A 42 -9.78 -14.91 -5.22
C LEU A 42 -11.03 -15.50 -4.56
N LEU A 43 -11.44 -14.96 -3.42
CA LEU A 43 -12.65 -15.38 -2.71
C LEU A 43 -13.90 -15.15 -3.57
N ARG A 44 -13.97 -14.05 -4.31
CA ARG A 44 -15.06 -13.77 -5.25
C ARG A 44 -15.15 -14.87 -6.32
N ARG A 45 -14.01 -15.23 -6.92
CA ARG A 45 -13.95 -16.30 -7.93
C ARG A 45 -14.38 -17.64 -7.34
N ALA A 46 -13.84 -18.01 -6.19
CA ALA A 46 -14.20 -19.25 -5.49
C ALA A 46 -15.70 -19.34 -5.16
N LEU A 47 -16.32 -18.22 -4.75
CA LEU A 47 -17.76 -18.17 -4.47
C LEU A 47 -18.64 -18.22 -5.73
N VAL A 48 -18.15 -17.72 -6.86
CA VAL A 48 -18.86 -17.83 -8.15
C VAL A 48 -18.75 -19.24 -8.72
N ASP A 49 -17.57 -19.85 -8.61
CA ASP A 49 -17.27 -21.18 -9.14
C ASP A 49 -17.83 -22.31 -8.25
N CYS A 50 -18.17 -22.02 -6.99
CA CYS A 50 -18.84 -23.01 -6.16
C CYS A 50 -20.30 -23.17 -6.62
N SER A 51 -20.82 -24.41 -6.61
CA SER A 51 -22.21 -24.68 -6.95
C SER A 51 -23.19 -24.24 -5.84
N TRP A 52 -23.06 -23.01 -5.33
CA TRP A 52 -23.84 -22.49 -4.21
C TRP A 52 -25.34 -22.46 -4.49
N THR A 53 -25.73 -22.41 -5.77
CA THR A 53 -27.12 -22.58 -6.22
C THR A 53 -27.73 -23.94 -5.90
N LYS A 54 -26.91 -24.94 -5.52
CA LYS A 54 -27.37 -26.26 -5.05
C LYS A 54 -27.42 -26.36 -3.53
N CYS A 55 -26.89 -25.39 -2.80
CA CYS A 55 -26.91 -25.39 -1.34
C CYS A 55 -28.31 -25.10 -0.76
N SER A 56 -28.47 -25.29 0.56
CA SER A 56 -29.69 -24.93 1.29
C SER A 56 -30.02 -23.43 1.18
N SER A 57 -31.27 -23.05 1.39
CA SER A 57 -31.71 -21.65 1.37
C SER A 57 -30.95 -20.77 2.37
N LYS A 58 -30.66 -21.30 3.57
CA LYS A 58 -29.84 -20.63 4.59
C LYS A 58 -28.42 -20.36 4.08
N THR A 59 -27.75 -21.39 3.57
CA THR A 59 -26.39 -21.28 3.03
C THR A 59 -26.31 -20.32 1.84
N ARG A 60 -27.30 -20.34 0.94
CA ARG A 60 -27.36 -19.38 -0.18
C ARG A 60 -27.44 -17.94 0.30
N ARG A 61 -28.23 -17.66 1.34
CA ARG A 61 -28.34 -16.32 1.93
C ARG A 61 -26.99 -15.86 2.49
N ASP A 62 -26.31 -16.74 3.22
CA ASP A 62 -25.00 -16.44 3.81
C ASP A 62 -23.94 -16.18 2.73
N ILE A 63 -23.91 -17.00 1.68
CA ILE A 63 -23.03 -16.83 0.52
C ILE A 63 -23.34 -15.52 -0.22
N CYS A 64 -24.60 -15.17 -0.44
CA CYS A 64 -24.99 -13.88 -1.03
C CYS A 64 -24.50 -12.69 -0.19
N MET A 65 -24.60 -12.77 1.14
CA MET A 65 -24.09 -11.73 2.03
C MET A 65 -22.57 -11.61 1.95
N LEU A 66 -21.86 -12.74 1.90
CA LEU A 66 -20.40 -12.76 1.74
C LEU A 66 -19.99 -12.19 0.38
N LEU A 67 -20.62 -12.61 -0.71
CA LEU A 67 -20.35 -12.12 -2.06
C LEU A 67 -20.48 -10.60 -2.15
N ARG A 68 -21.54 -10.02 -1.56
CA ARG A 68 -21.74 -8.57 -1.51
C ARG A 68 -20.62 -7.82 -0.76
N ARG A 69 -20.05 -8.43 0.27
CA ARG A 69 -18.93 -7.84 1.03
C ARG A 69 -17.64 -7.90 0.21
N VAL A 70 -17.37 -9.04 -0.39
CA VAL A 70 -16.14 -9.32 -1.16
C VAL A 70 -16.11 -8.55 -2.49
N GLN A 71 -17.27 -8.18 -3.04
CA GLN A 71 -17.36 -7.33 -4.24
C GLN A 71 -16.94 -5.87 -4.02
N ARG A 72 -16.86 -5.39 -2.77
CA ARG A 72 -16.35 -4.05 -2.48
C ARG A 72 -14.82 -4.09 -2.48
N SER A 73 -14.19 -3.22 -3.26
CA SER A 73 -12.73 -3.06 -3.22
C SER A 73 -12.29 -2.70 -1.81
N HIS A 74 -11.29 -3.43 -1.33
CA HIS A 74 -10.78 -3.34 0.04
C HIS A 74 -9.39 -2.71 0.07
N HIS A 75 -9.06 -1.91 -0.95
CA HIS A 75 -7.91 -1.04 -0.88
C HIS A 75 -8.02 -0.15 0.35
N MET A 76 -6.94 -0.05 1.11
CA MET A 76 -6.84 0.87 2.23
C MET A 76 -6.91 2.30 1.72
N LYS A 77 -7.89 3.04 2.24
CA LYS A 77 -8.17 4.42 1.88
C LYS A 77 -7.94 5.32 3.09
N PHE A 78 -7.22 6.41 2.88
CA PHE A 78 -7.00 7.45 3.88
C PHE A 78 -7.64 8.76 3.41
N TYR A 79 -7.94 9.65 4.36
CA TYR A 79 -8.55 10.96 4.10
C TYR A 79 -9.83 10.86 3.25
N ASP A 80 -10.76 10.01 3.70
CA ASP A 80 -12.04 9.78 3.01
C ASP A 80 -11.89 9.32 1.54
N GLY A 81 -10.80 8.63 1.22
CA GLY A 81 -10.53 8.13 -0.13
C GLY A 81 -9.65 9.02 -0.99
N ALA A 82 -9.19 10.18 -0.50
CA ALA A 82 -8.22 11.01 -1.22
C ALA A 82 -6.89 10.30 -1.46
N ILE A 83 -6.49 9.39 -0.55
CA ILE A 83 -5.31 8.54 -0.72
C ILE A 83 -5.74 7.08 -0.77
N VAL A 84 -5.49 6.44 -1.90
CA VAL A 84 -5.66 4.99 -2.08
C VAL A 84 -4.28 4.36 -2.07
N LEU A 85 -4.00 3.57 -1.03
CA LEU A 85 -2.75 2.82 -0.92
C LEU A 85 -2.69 1.76 -2.02
N SER A 86 -1.89 2.03 -3.04
CA SER A 86 -1.68 1.19 -4.22
C SER A 86 -0.23 1.31 -4.66
N ARG A 87 0.26 0.35 -5.45
CA ARG A 87 1.58 0.45 -6.10
C ARG A 87 1.77 1.73 -6.89
N VAL A 88 0.71 2.25 -7.49
CA VAL A 88 0.72 3.54 -8.21
C VAL A 88 1.05 4.69 -7.26
N PHE A 89 0.44 4.69 -6.07
CA PHE A 89 0.73 5.67 -5.03
C PHE A 89 2.18 5.58 -4.54
N PHE A 90 2.68 4.36 -4.30
CA PHE A 90 4.08 4.14 -3.92
C PHE A 90 5.06 4.70 -4.97
N LEU A 91 4.84 4.38 -6.25
CA LEU A 91 5.68 4.86 -7.34
C LEU A 91 5.72 6.39 -7.42
N ASN A 92 4.60 7.06 -7.14
CA ASN A 92 4.54 8.51 -7.11
C ASN A 92 5.38 9.10 -5.95
N ILE A 93 5.30 8.50 -4.76
CA ILE A 93 6.15 8.90 -3.62
C ILE A 93 7.63 8.75 -3.97
N THR A 94 8.03 7.60 -4.52
CA THR A 94 9.42 7.33 -4.88
C THR A 94 9.94 8.29 -5.96
N LYS A 95 9.10 8.66 -6.93
CA LYS A 95 9.43 9.68 -7.94
C LYS A 95 9.63 11.07 -7.32
N ILE A 96 8.77 11.47 -6.39
CA ILE A 96 8.90 12.76 -5.68
C ILE A 96 10.18 12.79 -4.88
N ALA A 97 10.47 11.71 -4.14
CA ALA A 97 11.71 11.59 -3.38
C ALA A 97 12.96 11.68 -4.27
N TYR A 98 12.97 10.95 -5.40
CA TYR A 98 14.07 11.02 -6.35
C TYR A 98 14.27 12.43 -6.92
N ARG A 99 13.18 13.12 -7.28
CA ARG A 99 13.22 14.52 -7.73
C ARG A 99 13.76 15.47 -6.66
N PHE A 100 13.35 15.27 -5.41
CA PHE A 100 13.82 16.06 -4.28
C PHE A 100 15.34 15.90 -4.06
N VAL A 101 15.84 14.66 -4.07
CA VAL A 101 17.28 14.37 -3.96
C VAL A 101 18.06 15.03 -5.10
N ASN A 102 17.56 14.94 -6.34
CA ASN A 102 18.20 15.61 -7.49
C ASN A 102 18.15 17.13 -7.39
N PHE A 103 17.06 17.72 -6.89
CA PHE A 103 16.98 19.16 -6.66
C PHE A 103 18.03 19.63 -5.64
N VAL A 104 18.16 18.92 -4.51
CA VAL A 104 19.19 19.22 -3.50
C VAL A 104 20.59 19.08 -4.08
N ARG A 105 20.84 18.09 -4.94
CA ARG A 105 22.13 17.89 -5.62
C ARG A 105 22.48 19.01 -6.61
N ILE A 106 21.49 19.62 -7.26
CA ILE A 106 21.70 20.72 -8.23
C ILE A 106 21.78 22.08 -7.53
N GLY A 107 21.14 22.23 -6.37
CA GLY A 107 21.19 23.45 -5.56
C GLY A 107 22.44 23.62 -4.69
N TYR A 108 23.31 22.61 -4.65
CA TYR A 108 24.68 22.65 -4.12
C TYR A 108 25.69 22.80 -5.25
#